data_AF-A0A832UT84-F1
#
_entry.id   AF-A0A832UT84-F1
#
_cell.length_a   1.000
_cell.length_b   1.000
_cell.length_c   1.000
_cell.angle_alpha   90.00
_cell.angle_beta   90.00
_cell.angle_gamma   90.00
#
_symmetry.space_group_name_H-M   'P 1'
#
loop_
_entity.id
_entity.type
_entity.pdbx_description
1 polymer ?
#
loop_
_entity_poly.entity_id
_entity_poly.type
_entity_poly.pdbx_seq_one_letter_code
_entity_poly.pdbx_strand_id
1 'polypeptide(L)' 'PRASKPFFDDAVLALKNKGVLHFYTFASTEKQVRSSIKKNLKKCKYTITAVRKVRPYAPRIWNFVADISVERKLNK' A
#
# COMPACT_ATOMS: atom_id res chain seq x y z
N PRO A 1 -4.14 -7.76 -7.19
CA PRO A 1 -2.96 -7.80 -6.28
C PRO A 1 -1.58 -7.96 -6.97
N ARG A 2 -1.45 -8.69 -8.09
CA ARG A 2 -0.14 -8.93 -8.72
C ARG A 2 0.48 -7.69 -9.39
N ALA A 3 -0.32 -6.93 -10.11
CA ALA A 3 0.11 -5.73 -10.84
C ALA A 3 -0.17 -4.42 -10.08
N SER A 4 -0.44 -4.45 -8.77
CA SER A 4 -0.81 -3.23 -8.01
C SER A 4 0.37 -2.29 -7.76
N LYS A 5 1.61 -2.78 -7.84
CA LYS A 5 2.82 -2.01 -7.58
C LYS A 5 3.08 -0.84 -8.54
N PRO A 6 2.97 -0.99 -9.87
CA PRO A 6 3.20 0.13 -10.79
C PRO A 6 2.21 1.29 -10.63
N PHE A 7 0.99 1.03 -10.17
CA PHE A 7 -0.07 2.05 -10.07
C PHE A 7 -0.07 2.85 -8.76
N PHE A 8 0.98 2.76 -7.95
CA PHE A 8 1.05 3.49 -6.67
C PHE A 8 1.02 5.00 -6.87
N ASP A 9 1.77 5.50 -7.84
CA ASP A 9 1.88 6.94 -8.10
C ASP A 9 0.55 7.50 -8.65
N ASP A 10 -0.06 6.81 -9.62
CA ASP A 10 -1.36 7.18 -10.18
C ASP A 10 -2.46 7.16 -9.10
N ALA A 11 -2.48 6.13 -8.24
CA ALA A 11 -3.44 6.03 -7.16
C ALA A 11 -3.29 7.18 -6.16
N VAL A 12 -2.05 7.58 -5.84
CA VAL A 12 -1.80 8.74 -4.96
C VAL A 12 -2.25 10.05 -5.61
N LEU A 13 -2.03 10.22 -6.92
CA LEU A 13 -2.49 11.41 -7.65
C LEU A 13 -4.02 11.52 -7.69
N ALA A 14 -4.71 10.39 -7.79
CA ALA A 14 -6.18 10.30 -7.80
C ALA A 14 -6.81 10.55 -6.42
N LEU A 15 -6.06 10.46 -5.32
CA LEU A 15 -6.59 10.68 -3.98
C LEU A 15 -6.85 12.17 -3.70
N LYS A 16 -7.98 12.43 -3.03
CA LYS A 16 -8.23 13.71 -2.35
C LYS A 16 -7.23 13.90 -1.21
N ASN A 17 -7.09 15.14 -0.72
CA ASN A 17 -6.24 15.39 0.45
C ASN A 17 -6.73 14.54 1.64
N LYS A 18 -5.79 13.83 2.31
CA LYS A 18 -6.07 12.86 3.38
C LYS A 18 -6.89 11.63 2.94
N GLY A 19 -6.79 11.24 1.66
CA GLY A 19 -7.44 10.03 1.15
C GLY A 19 -6.82 8.75 1.72
N VAL A 20 -7.61 7.67 1.73
CA VAL A 20 -7.18 6.34 2.16
C VAL A 20 -6.98 5.44 0.94
N LEU A 21 -5.81 4.81 0.86
CA LEU A 21 -5.47 3.80 -0.14
C LEU A 21 -5.57 2.41 0.47
N HIS A 22 -6.35 1.53 -0.15
CA HIS A 22 -6.42 0.12 0.19
C HIS A 22 -5.51 -0.69 -0.75
N PHE A 23 -4.30 -1.00 -0.30
CA PHE A 23 -3.29 -1.66 -1.13
C PHE A 23 -3.29 -3.17 -0.95
N TYR A 24 -3.63 -3.89 -2.01
CA TYR A 24 -3.59 -5.36 -2.03
C TYR A 24 -2.29 -5.88 -2.64
N THR A 25 -1.63 -6.81 -1.94
CA THR A 25 -0.40 -7.46 -2.41
C THR A 25 -0.29 -8.91 -1.92
N PHE A 26 0.47 -9.72 -2.63
CA PHE A 26 0.93 -11.00 -2.13
C PHE A 26 2.24 -10.83 -1.37
N ALA A 27 2.36 -11.47 -0.21
CA ALA A 27 3.58 -11.50 0.60
C ALA A 27 3.58 -12.73 1.51
N SER A 28 4.75 -13.10 2.03
CA SER A 28 4.85 -14.14 3.05
C SER A 28 4.66 -13.57 4.46
N THR A 29 5.05 -12.30 4.67
CA THR A 29 4.98 -11.65 5.98
C THR A 29 4.49 -10.20 5.88
N GLU A 30 3.93 -9.69 6.96
CA GLU A 30 3.55 -8.28 7.07
C GLU A 30 4.74 -7.33 6.93
N LYS A 31 5.92 -7.73 7.42
CA LYS A 31 7.16 -6.95 7.28
C LYS A 31 7.51 -6.68 5.81
N GLN A 32 7.28 -7.65 4.93
CA GLN A 32 7.48 -7.48 3.48
C GLN A 32 6.47 -6.46 2.89
N VAL A 33 5.21 -6.49 3.33
CA VAL A 33 4.18 -5.54 2.91
C VAL A 33 4.58 -4.11 3.29
N ARG A 34 4.92 -3.89 4.57
CA ARG A 34 5.36 -2.58 5.08
C ARG A 34 6.62 -2.08 4.37
N SER A 35 7.59 -2.95 4.10
CA SER A 35 8.80 -2.59 3.35
C SER A 35 8.47 -2.19 1.90
N SER A 36 7.55 -2.90 1.24
CA SER A 36 7.12 -2.55 -0.12
C SER A 36 6.45 -1.19 -0.17
N ILE A 37 5.54 -0.90 0.78
CA ILE A 37 4.87 0.40 0.88
C ILE A 37 5.90 1.51 1.11
N LYS A 38 6.86 1.30 2.02
CA LYS A 38 7.92 2.28 2.30
C LYS A 38 8.80 2.56 1.09
N LYS A 39 9.05 1.57 0.23
CA LYS A 39 9.84 1.74 -0.99
C LYS A 39 9.08 2.55 -2.05
N ASN A 40 7.77 2.36 -2.16
CA ASN A 40 6.94 2.99 -3.17
C ASN A 40 6.49 4.41 -2.78
N LEU A 41 6.09 4.64 -1.52
CA LEU A 41 5.55 5.93 -1.06
C LEU A 41 6.60 6.90 -0.50
N LYS A 42 7.85 6.85 -0.97
CA LYS A 42 8.95 7.68 -0.42
C LYS A 42 8.70 9.20 -0.54
N LYS A 43 7.95 9.62 -1.56
CA LYS A 43 7.71 11.04 -1.89
C LYS A 43 6.48 11.64 -1.19
N CYS A 44 5.72 10.83 -0.45
CA CYS A 44 4.46 11.25 0.15
C CYS A 44 4.51 11.10 1.66
N LYS A 45 3.79 11.96 2.38
CA LYS A 45 3.55 11.74 3.81
C LYS A 45 2.39 10.75 3.92
N TYR A 46 2.60 9.65 4.64
CA TYR A 46 1.59 8.61 4.78
C TYR A 46 1.64 7.95 6.16
N THR A 47 0.54 7.29 6.51
CA THR A 47 0.42 6.47 7.73
C THR A 47 -0.23 5.15 7.37
N ILE A 48 0.43 4.04 7.68
CA ILE A 48 -0.16 2.69 7.54
C ILE A 48 -1.05 2.47 8.76
N THR A 49 -2.37 2.50 8.57
CA THR A 49 -3.35 2.37 9.66
C THR A 49 -3.61 0.91 10.02
N ALA A 50 -3.61 0.02 9.03
CA ALA A 50 -3.80 -1.41 9.24
C ALA A 50 -3.07 -2.25 8.19
N VAL A 51 -2.68 -3.47 8.58
CA VAL A 51 -2.27 -4.51 7.64
C VAL A 51 -2.96 -5.81 8.04
N ARG A 52 -3.61 -6.48 7.10
CA ARG A 52 -4.45 -7.65 7.36
C ARG A 52 -4.17 -8.77 6.36
N LYS A 53 -4.16 -10.02 6.83
CA LYS A 53 -4.19 -11.21 5.96
C LYS A 53 -5.64 -11.41 5.48
N VAL A 54 -5.83 -11.50 4.17
CA VAL A 54 -7.15 -11.67 3.56
C VAL A 54 -7.43 -13.14 3.26
N ARG A 55 -6.52 -13.81 2.55
CA ARG A 55 -6.66 -15.22 2.19
C ARG A 55 -5.31 -15.85 1.85
N PRO A 56 -5.15 -17.18 1.99
CA PRO A 56 -3.98 -17.86 1.45
C PRO A 56 -3.97 -17.74 -0.08
N TYR A 57 -2.77 -17.65 -0.68
CA TYR A 57 -2.59 -17.63 -2.13
C TYR A 57 -1.78 -18.84 -2.61
N ALA A 58 -0.69 -19.18 -1.90
CA ALA A 58 0.17 -20.32 -2.18
C ALA A 58 0.87 -20.76 -0.88
N PRO A 59 1.62 -21.87 -0.84
CA PRO A 59 2.38 -22.26 0.35
C PRO A 59 3.27 -21.10 0.84
N ARG A 60 3.09 -20.71 2.10
CA ARG A 60 3.79 -19.57 2.74
C ARG A 60 3.57 -18.20 2.06
N ILE A 61 2.54 -18.05 1.22
CA ILE A 61 2.18 -16.78 0.58
C ILE A 61 0.72 -16.47 0.85
N TRP A 62 0.47 -15.25 1.33
CA TRP A 62 -0.85 -14.74 1.66
C TRP A 62 -1.16 -13.51 0.82
N ASN A 63 -2.43 -13.33 0.51
CA ASN A 63 -2.95 -12.04 0.07
C ASN A 63 -3.11 -11.14 1.29
N PHE A 64 -2.46 -9.99 1.27
CA PHE A 64 -2.55 -8.96 2.29
C PHE A 64 -3.26 -7.73 1.75
N VAL A 65 -3.97 -7.04 2.64
CA VAL A 65 -4.44 -5.67 2.42
C VAL A 65 -3.77 -4.75 3.44
N ALA A 66 -3.28 -3.62 2.97
CA ALA A 66 -2.76 -2.56 3.81
C ALA A 66 -3.58 -1.29 3.58
N ASP A 67 -4.07 -0.72 4.67
CA ASP A 67 -4.81 0.54 4.65
C ASP A 67 -3.82 1.67 4.93
N ILE A 68 -3.74 2.63 4.03
CA ILE A 68 -2.71 3.67 4.03
C ILE A 68 -3.40 5.02 3.90
N SER A 69 -3.36 5.83 4.95
CA SER A 69 -3.76 7.24 4.86
C SER A 69 -2.64 8.03 4.19
N VAL A 70 -2.97 8.78 3.14
CA VAL A 70 -1.99 9.57 2.37
C VAL A 70 -2.31 11.05 2.49
N GLU A 71 -1.34 11.81 2.96
CA GLU A 71 -1.36 13.28 2.94
C GLU A 71 -0.63 13.77 1.69
N ARG A 72 -1.39 14.31 0.73
CA ARG A 72 -0.82 14.90 -0.47
C ARG A 72 -0.18 16.24 -0.10
N LYS A 73 1.14 16.25 0.06
CA LYS A 73 1.92 17.50 0.00
C LYS A 73 1.94 17.96 -1.45
N LEU A 74 0.99 18.83 -1.82
CA LEU A 74 1.14 19.66 -3.01
C LEU A 74 2.31 20.60 -2.73
N ASN A 75 3.50 20.30 -3.24
CA ASN A 75 4.46 21.36 -3.52
C ASN A 75 3.80 22.19 -4.64
N LYS A 76 3.25 23.33 -4.27
CA LYS A 76 2.93 24.41 -5.21
C LYS A 76 4.23 25.01 -5.73
#